data_AF-A0A380FFF7-F1
#
_entry.id   AF-A0A380FFF7-F1
#
_cell.length_a   1.000
_cell.length_b   1.000
_cell.length_c   1.000
_cell.angle_alpha   90.00
_cell.angle_beta   90.00
_cell.angle_gamma   90.00
#
_symmetry.space_group_name_H-M   'P 1'
#
loop_
_entity.id
_entity.type
_entity.pdbx_description
1 polymer ?
#
loop_
_entity_poly.entity_id
_entity_poly.type
_entity_poly.pdbx_seq_one_letter_code
_entity_poly.pdbx_strand_id
1 'polypeptide(L)'
;MVSEINGKLFAEMIIQGAQNLSNHADLVDSLNVYPVPDGDTGTNMNLTMTSGREAVEQNLSQHIGELGKTFSKGLLMGARGNSGVILSQIFRGFCKQLEDLEVINAQQLADSFQAGVDTAYKAILKPVEGTILTVARDAGAAAQAKVTENNGLYRIIVIYRSRSRKIFGKYTESITCT
;
A
#
# COMPACT_ATOMS: atom_id res chain seq x y z
N MET A 1 3.11 23.66 5.49
CA MET A 1 3.35 22.50 4.61
C MET A 1 3.63 21.32 5.53
N VAL A 2 3.02 20.14 5.30
CA VAL A 2 3.24 18.97 6.18
C VAL A 2 4.66 18.44 5.96
N SER A 3 5.49 18.48 7.02
CA SER A 3 6.89 18.03 7.00
C SER A 3 7.08 16.62 7.54
N GLU A 4 6.18 16.17 8.42
CA GLU A 4 6.24 14.87 9.10
C GLU A 4 4.87 14.20 9.14
N ILE A 5 4.86 12.87 9.23
CA ILE A 5 3.66 12.05 9.44
C ILE A 5 3.76 11.41 10.82
N ASN A 6 2.86 11.79 11.72
CA ASN A 6 2.66 11.11 12.99
C ASN A 6 1.52 10.07 12.90
N GLY A 7 1.25 9.36 13.98
CA GLY A 7 0.19 8.36 14.04
C GLY A 7 -1.20 8.92 13.68
N LYS A 8 -1.54 10.14 14.13
CA LYS A 8 -2.84 10.76 13.79
C LYS A 8 -3.01 10.92 12.27
N LEU A 9 -2.04 11.56 11.60
CA LEU A 9 -2.10 11.76 10.16
C LEU A 9 -2.07 10.42 9.42
N PHE A 10 -1.30 9.44 9.91
CA PHE A 10 -1.29 8.11 9.32
C PHE A 10 -2.64 7.38 9.44
N ALA A 11 -3.34 7.52 10.57
CA ALA A 11 -4.70 7.00 10.75
C ALA A 11 -5.66 7.61 9.72
N GLU A 12 -5.63 8.93 9.54
CA GLU A 12 -6.44 9.63 8.54
C GLU A 12 -6.13 9.13 7.12
N MET A 13 -4.86 8.93 6.79
CA MET A 13 -4.43 8.36 5.50
C MET A 13 -4.97 6.93 5.29
N ILE A 14 -4.94 6.09 6.32
CA ILE A 14 -5.47 4.71 6.28
C ILE A 14 -6.98 4.73 6.05
N ILE A 15 -7.72 5.54 6.81
CA ILE A 15 -9.19 5.64 6.71
C ILE A 15 -9.59 6.10 5.31
N GLN A 16 -8.96 7.17 4.81
CA GLN A 16 -9.25 7.69 3.46
C GLN A 16 -8.84 6.70 2.37
N GLY A 17 -7.71 6.01 2.54
CA GLY A 17 -7.24 4.99 1.60
C GLY A 17 -8.20 3.79 1.52
N ALA A 18 -8.67 3.30 2.67
CA ALA A 18 -9.65 2.21 2.75
C ALA A 18 -10.99 2.62 2.14
N GLN A 19 -11.50 3.84 2.43
CA GLN A 19 -12.73 4.34 1.83
C GLN A 19 -12.59 4.47 0.31
N ASN A 20 -11.46 4.97 -0.19
CA ASN A 20 -11.22 5.09 -1.61
C ASN A 20 -11.17 3.71 -2.29
N LEU A 21 -10.56 2.70 -1.67
CA LEU A 21 -10.58 1.34 -2.19
C LEU A 21 -12.00 0.77 -2.21
N SER A 22 -12.78 0.96 -1.14
CA SER A 22 -14.17 0.53 -1.06
C SER A 22 -15.01 1.09 -2.21
N ASN A 23 -14.88 2.40 -2.49
CA ASN A 23 -15.60 3.06 -3.58
C ASN A 23 -15.23 2.56 -4.98
N HIS A 24 -14.11 1.84 -5.14
CA HIS A 24 -13.62 1.35 -6.44
C HIS A 24 -13.42 -0.17 -6.45
N ALA A 25 -13.93 -0.91 -5.46
CA ALA A 25 -13.75 -2.35 -5.37
C ALA A 25 -14.29 -3.05 -6.62
N ASP A 26 -15.50 -2.70 -7.05
CA ASP A 26 -16.13 -3.24 -8.27
C ASP A 26 -15.31 -2.94 -9.54
N LEU A 27 -14.71 -1.75 -9.62
CA LEU A 27 -13.81 -1.40 -10.71
C LEU A 27 -12.57 -2.30 -10.69
N VAL A 28 -11.96 -2.52 -9.53
CA VAL A 28 -10.80 -3.40 -9.40
C VAL A 28 -11.18 -4.85 -9.75
N ASP A 29 -12.36 -5.33 -9.32
CA ASP A 29 -12.90 -6.64 -9.71
C ASP A 29 -13.04 -6.76 -11.23
N SER A 30 -13.53 -5.71 -11.90
CA SER A 30 -13.69 -5.69 -13.37
C SER A 30 -12.37 -5.68 -14.16
N LEU A 31 -11.25 -5.28 -13.52
CA LEU A 31 -9.93 -5.23 -14.14
C LEU A 31 -9.14 -6.53 -13.99
N ASN A 32 -9.60 -7.45 -13.13
CA ASN A 32 -8.92 -8.72 -12.91
C ASN A 32 -9.15 -9.69 -14.09
N VAL A 33 -8.25 -9.67 -15.07
CA VAL A 33 -8.31 -10.55 -16.25
C VAL A 33 -7.24 -11.65 -16.27
N TYR A 34 -6.41 -11.79 -15.22
CA TYR A 34 -5.31 -12.77 -15.20
C TYR A 34 -5.00 -13.31 -13.79
N PRO A 35 -4.76 -14.62 -13.58
CA PRO A 35 -4.88 -15.74 -14.53
C PRO A 35 -6.30 -16.30 -14.66
N VAL A 36 -7.19 -15.96 -13.71
CA VAL A 36 -8.60 -16.35 -13.70
C VAL A 36 -9.42 -15.13 -13.31
N PRO A 37 -10.36 -14.68 -14.16
CA PRO A 37 -11.28 -13.59 -13.84
C PRO A 37 -12.39 -14.11 -12.93
N ASP A 38 -12.04 -14.36 -11.67
CA ASP A 38 -12.98 -14.75 -10.62
C ASP A 38 -13.78 -13.55 -10.07
N GLY A 39 -13.40 -12.33 -10.46
CA GLY A 39 -14.11 -11.10 -10.14
C GLY A 39 -14.12 -10.76 -8.65
N ASP A 40 -13.12 -11.24 -7.88
CA ASP A 40 -13.09 -11.07 -6.42
C ASP A 40 -11.88 -10.28 -5.88
N THR A 41 -10.97 -9.83 -6.74
CA THR A 41 -9.72 -9.16 -6.35
C THR A 41 -9.95 -7.87 -5.56
N GLY A 42 -10.78 -6.97 -6.07
CA GLY A 42 -11.20 -5.74 -5.42
C GLY A 42 -11.98 -6.02 -4.13
N THR A 43 -12.92 -6.96 -4.16
CA THR A 43 -13.66 -7.41 -2.96
C THR A 43 -12.71 -7.91 -1.87
N ASN A 44 -11.77 -8.80 -2.20
CA ASN A 44 -10.78 -9.36 -1.29
C ASN A 44 -9.85 -8.29 -0.71
N MET A 45 -9.39 -7.35 -1.54
CA MET A 45 -8.57 -6.21 -1.09
C MET A 45 -9.37 -5.29 -0.17
N ASN A 46 -10.64 -5.00 -0.49
CA ASN A 46 -11.48 -4.12 0.32
C ASN A 46 -11.78 -4.72 1.70
N LEU A 47 -12.15 -6.00 1.77
CA LEU A 47 -12.35 -6.69 3.05
C LEU A 47 -11.09 -6.67 3.92
N THR A 48 -9.93 -6.89 3.30
CA THR A 48 -8.63 -6.84 3.99
C THR A 48 -8.35 -5.44 4.54
N MET A 49 -8.45 -4.40 3.72
CA MET A 49 -8.23 -3.00 4.15
C MET A 49 -9.24 -2.53 5.19
N THR A 50 -10.50 -2.96 5.07
CA THR A 50 -11.55 -2.65 6.05
C THR A 50 -11.17 -3.19 7.42
N SER A 51 -10.70 -4.43 7.51
CA SER A 51 -10.21 -5.00 8.78
C SER A 51 -9.03 -4.24 9.36
N GLY A 52 -8.10 -3.76 8.52
CA GLY A 52 -6.98 -2.92 8.95
C GLY A 52 -7.45 -1.55 9.47
N ARG A 53 -8.36 -0.90 8.75
CA ARG A 53 -8.99 0.38 9.14
C ARG A 53 -9.71 0.27 10.48
N GLU A 54 -10.54 -0.75 10.67
CA GLU A 54 -11.30 -0.96 11.91
C GLU A 54 -10.37 -1.17 13.12
N ALA A 55 -9.28 -1.93 12.94
CA ALA A 55 -8.28 -2.10 14.00
C ALA A 55 -7.64 -0.76 14.41
N VAL A 56 -7.35 0.10 13.43
CA VAL A 56 -6.79 1.45 13.64
C VAL A 56 -7.79 2.37 14.33
N GLU A 57 -9.05 2.39 13.89
CA GLU A 57 -10.11 3.22 14.48
C GLU A 57 -10.36 2.88 15.94
N GLN A 58 -10.22 1.61 16.31
CA GLN A 58 -10.37 1.13 17.69
C GLN A 58 -9.13 1.38 18.56
N ASN A 59 -7.96 1.68 17.97
CA ASN A 59 -6.68 1.78 18.67
C ASN A 59 -5.83 2.95 18.11
N LEU A 60 -6.38 4.16 18.17
CA LEU A 60 -5.68 5.36 17.73
C LEU A 60 -4.44 5.63 18.61
N SER A 61 -3.33 6.03 17.99
CA SER A 61 -2.09 6.47 18.64
C SER A 61 -1.46 7.65 17.90
N GLN A 62 -0.74 8.51 18.63
CA GLN A 62 0.10 9.56 18.03
C GLN A 62 1.43 9.00 17.54
N HIS A 63 1.86 7.84 18.04
CA HIS A 63 3.09 7.17 17.64
C HIS A 63 2.86 6.36 16.37
N ILE A 64 3.51 6.73 15.26
CA ILE A 64 3.26 6.08 13.97
C ILE A 64 3.64 4.60 13.97
N GLY A 65 4.71 4.21 14.67
CA GLY A 65 5.10 2.80 14.85
C GLY A 65 4.05 1.93 15.53
N GLU A 66 3.47 2.37 16.65
CA GLU A 66 2.38 1.65 17.33
C GLU A 66 1.16 1.50 16.42
N LEU A 67 0.76 2.58 15.74
CA LEU A 67 -0.37 2.54 14.83
C LEU A 67 -0.10 1.62 13.62
N GLY A 68 1.13 1.63 13.10
CA GLY A 68 1.57 0.73 12.04
C GLY A 68 1.51 -0.74 12.45
N LYS A 69 1.91 -1.07 13.69
CA LYS A 69 1.78 -2.42 14.26
C LYS A 69 0.30 -2.85 14.31
N THR A 70 -0.58 -1.98 14.80
CA THR A 70 -2.04 -2.21 14.81
C THR A 70 -2.58 -2.45 13.40
N PHE A 71 -2.27 -1.57 12.46
CA PHE A 71 -2.76 -1.65 11.08
C PHE A 71 -2.29 -2.94 10.39
N SER A 72 -0.99 -3.23 10.47
CA SER A 72 -0.37 -4.45 9.91
C SER A 72 -1.00 -5.72 10.48
N LYS A 73 -1.24 -5.77 11.80
CA LYS A 73 -1.93 -6.89 12.45
C LYS A 73 -3.37 -7.05 11.97
N GLY A 74 -4.12 -5.94 11.87
CA GLY A 74 -5.49 -5.93 11.36
C GLY A 74 -5.58 -6.46 9.93
N LEU A 75 -4.70 -5.99 9.03
CA LEU A 75 -4.61 -6.50 7.66
C LEU A 75 -4.31 -8.00 7.61
N LEU A 76 -3.39 -8.49 8.44
CA LEU A 76 -3.04 -9.91 8.47
C LEU A 76 -4.21 -10.79 8.93
N MET A 77 -4.90 -10.40 10.01
CA MET A 77 -6.03 -11.17 10.55
C MET A 77 -7.26 -11.12 9.62
N GLY A 78 -7.43 -10.00 8.92
CA GLY A 78 -8.51 -9.77 7.98
C GLY A 78 -8.23 -10.17 6.53
N ALA A 79 -7.04 -10.69 6.23
CA ALA A 79 -6.64 -10.98 4.85
C ALA A 79 -7.63 -11.97 4.18
N ARG A 80 -8.03 -11.67 2.94
CA ARG A 80 -8.90 -12.51 2.11
C ARG A 80 -8.30 -12.73 0.73
N GLY A 81 -8.37 -13.97 0.25
CA GLY A 81 -7.83 -14.36 -1.05
C GLY A 81 -6.34 -14.06 -1.22
N ASN A 82 -5.84 -14.27 -2.44
CA ASN A 82 -4.42 -14.00 -2.75
C ASN A 82 -4.11 -12.50 -2.72
N SER A 83 -5.00 -11.67 -3.29
CA SER A 83 -4.83 -10.22 -3.39
C SER A 83 -4.78 -9.54 -2.01
N GLY A 84 -5.63 -9.97 -1.07
CA GLY A 84 -5.59 -9.50 0.31
C GLY A 84 -4.34 -9.94 1.06
N VAL A 85 -3.90 -11.20 0.88
CA VAL A 85 -2.64 -11.68 1.46
C VAL A 85 -1.46 -10.86 0.95
N ILE A 86 -1.33 -10.65 -0.35
CA ILE A 86 -0.25 -9.83 -0.94
C ILE A 86 -0.28 -8.40 -0.37
N LEU A 87 -1.46 -7.78 -0.35
CA LEU A 87 -1.64 -6.44 0.21
C LEU A 87 -1.19 -6.36 1.68
N SER A 88 -1.53 -7.37 2.48
CA SER A 88 -1.11 -7.44 3.89
C SER A 88 0.41 -7.54 4.03
N GLN A 89 1.11 -8.21 3.11
CA GLN A 89 2.57 -8.32 3.17
C GLN A 89 3.28 -7.02 2.75
N ILE A 90 2.72 -6.30 1.78
CA ILE A 90 3.21 -4.96 1.40
C ILE A 90 3.16 -4.05 2.63
N PHE A 91 2.01 -3.96 3.28
CA PHE A 91 1.88 -3.09 4.46
C PHE A 91 2.61 -3.63 5.68
N ARG A 92 2.81 -4.93 5.83
CA ARG A 92 3.68 -5.50 6.87
C ARG A 92 5.09 -4.95 6.74
N GLY A 93 5.67 -5.02 5.55
CA GLY A 93 7.02 -4.50 5.32
C GLY A 93 7.10 -3.00 5.52
N PHE A 94 6.09 -2.27 5.05
CA PHE A 94 5.98 -0.82 5.25
C PHE A 94 5.94 -0.47 6.74
N CYS A 95 5.04 -1.08 7.51
CA CYS A 95 4.86 -0.77 8.92
C CYS A 95 6.03 -1.24 9.78
N LYS A 96 6.74 -2.30 9.36
CA LYS A 96 7.94 -2.78 10.05
C LYS A 96 9.03 -1.70 10.11
N GLN A 97 9.15 -0.88 9.06
CA GLN A 97 10.11 0.22 9.01
C GLN A 97 9.77 1.36 9.98
N LEU A 98 8.54 1.38 10.51
CA LEU A 98 8.02 2.44 11.38
C LEU A 98 8.09 2.09 12.88
N GLU A 99 8.36 0.83 13.23
CA GLU A 99 8.00 0.25 14.54
C GLU A 99 8.48 1.04 15.75
N ASP A 100 9.63 1.69 15.63
CA ASP A 100 10.31 2.43 16.70
C ASP A 100 10.31 3.96 16.45
N LEU A 101 9.51 4.43 15.50
CA LEU A 101 9.42 5.84 15.12
C LEU A 101 8.11 6.46 15.62
N GLU A 102 8.20 7.61 16.29
CA GLU A 102 7.04 8.41 16.67
C GLU A 102 6.41 9.14 15.48
N VAL A 103 7.28 9.63 14.58
CA VAL A 103 6.94 10.35 13.35
C VAL A 103 7.89 9.94 12.22
N ILE A 104 7.48 10.15 10.97
CA ILE A 104 8.34 9.94 9.79
C ILE A 104 8.44 11.17 8.88
N ASN A 105 9.62 11.35 8.30
CA ASN A 105 9.91 12.33 7.26
C ASN A 105 9.85 11.71 5.84
N ALA A 106 10.20 12.49 4.82
CA ALA A 106 10.18 12.08 3.43
C ALA A 106 11.09 10.88 3.11
N GLN A 107 12.29 10.81 3.70
CA GLN A 107 13.22 9.70 3.50
C GLN A 107 12.65 8.42 4.10
N GLN A 108 12.21 8.46 5.35
CA GLN A 108 11.63 7.30 6.05
C GLN A 108 10.35 6.80 5.35
N LEU A 109 9.55 7.69 4.76
CA LEU A 109 8.41 7.30 3.94
C LEU A 109 8.84 6.53 2.68
N ALA A 110 9.86 7.01 1.96
CA ALA A 110 10.40 6.33 0.79
C ALA A 110 10.99 4.96 1.14
N ASP A 111 11.73 4.88 2.25
CA ASP A 111 12.31 3.64 2.77
C ASP A 111 11.21 2.63 3.13
N SER A 112 10.13 3.10 3.75
CA SER A 112 8.98 2.26 4.12
C SER A 112 8.27 1.70 2.89
N PHE A 113 8.13 2.46 1.80
CA PHE A 113 7.60 1.93 0.54
C PHE A 113 8.47 0.79 0.00
N GLN A 114 9.80 0.95 0.01
CA GLN A 114 10.71 -0.09 -0.45
C GLN A 114 10.68 -1.33 0.45
N ALA A 115 10.65 -1.14 1.77
CA ALA A 115 10.54 -2.24 2.74
C ALA A 115 9.26 -3.07 2.53
N GLY A 116 8.14 -2.41 2.16
CA GLY A 116 6.90 -3.08 1.79
C GLY A 116 7.05 -3.99 0.57
N VAL A 117 7.69 -3.48 -0.49
CA VAL A 117 7.98 -4.26 -1.69
C VAL A 117 8.85 -5.47 -1.35
N ASP A 118 9.97 -5.26 -0.67
CA ASP A 118 10.92 -6.32 -0.36
C ASP A 118 10.29 -7.43 0.49
N THR A 119 9.42 -7.06 1.43
CA THR A 119 8.70 -8.01 2.28
C THR A 119 7.69 -8.82 1.48
N ALA A 120 6.92 -8.17 0.61
CA ALA A 120 5.93 -8.86 -0.22
C ALA A 120 6.60 -9.84 -1.20
N TYR A 121 7.69 -9.43 -1.87
CA TYR A 121 8.43 -10.32 -2.78
C TYR A 121 9.05 -11.53 -2.06
N LYS A 122 9.51 -11.37 -0.82
CA LYS A 122 10.03 -12.49 -0.01
C LYS A 122 8.93 -13.42 0.52
N ALA A 123 7.74 -12.90 0.78
CA ALA A 123 6.64 -13.68 1.35
C ALA A 123 5.89 -14.53 0.32
N ILE A 124 6.02 -14.22 -0.98
CA ILE A 124 5.31 -14.92 -2.06
C ILE A 124 6.27 -15.87 -2.77
N LEU A 125 5.92 -17.16 -2.82
CA LEU A 125 6.77 -18.22 -3.38
C LEU A 125 7.14 -17.98 -4.85
N LYS A 126 6.20 -17.45 -5.64
CA LYS A 126 6.38 -17.14 -7.07
C LYS A 126 5.72 -15.80 -7.38
N PRO A 127 6.42 -14.67 -7.16
CA PRO A 127 5.88 -13.35 -7.48
C PRO A 127 5.68 -13.22 -9.00
N VAL A 128 4.54 -12.65 -9.41
CA VAL A 128 4.15 -12.50 -10.81
C VAL A 128 4.22 -11.03 -11.21
N GLU A 129 4.95 -10.75 -12.30
CA GLU A 129 4.99 -9.41 -12.89
C GLU A 129 3.68 -9.10 -13.63
N GLY A 130 3.29 -7.82 -13.64
CA GLY A 130 1.97 -7.39 -14.11
C GLY A 130 0.88 -7.41 -13.02
N THR A 131 1.26 -7.66 -11.77
CA THR A 131 0.37 -7.56 -10.60
C THR A 131 0.63 -6.28 -9.80
N ILE A 132 -0.09 -6.11 -8.68
CA ILE A 132 0.17 -5.05 -7.70
C ILE A 132 1.64 -5.00 -7.25
N LEU A 133 2.35 -6.13 -7.26
CA LEU A 133 3.77 -6.20 -6.90
C LEU A 133 4.65 -5.36 -7.84
N THR A 134 4.39 -5.43 -9.15
CA THR A 134 5.11 -4.62 -10.15
C THR A 134 4.86 -3.13 -9.95
N VAL A 135 3.61 -2.75 -9.71
CA VAL A 135 3.23 -1.35 -9.44
C VAL A 135 3.93 -0.83 -8.19
N ALA A 136 3.91 -1.62 -7.11
CA ALA A 136 4.54 -1.25 -5.84
C ALA A 136 6.07 -1.15 -5.97
N ARG A 137 6.72 -2.11 -6.63
CA ARG A 137 8.17 -2.13 -6.85
C ARG A 137 8.63 -0.88 -7.59
N ASP A 138 8.03 -0.61 -8.74
CA ASP A 138 8.44 0.50 -9.58
C ASP A 138 8.18 1.86 -8.91
N ALA A 139 7.06 1.99 -8.19
CA ALA A 139 6.74 3.22 -7.46
C ALA A 139 7.66 3.42 -6.25
N GLY A 140 7.96 2.35 -5.49
CA GLY A 140 8.89 2.37 -4.37
C GLY A 140 10.30 2.76 -4.82
N ALA A 141 10.82 2.11 -5.86
CA ALA A 141 12.12 2.45 -6.44
C ALA A 141 12.19 3.90 -6.93
N ALA A 142 11.10 4.42 -7.53
CA ALA A 142 11.05 5.81 -7.97
C ALA A 142 11.01 6.82 -6.81
N ALA A 143 10.36 6.48 -5.70
CA ALA A 143 10.37 7.29 -4.48
C ALA A 143 11.78 7.32 -3.86
N GLN A 144 12.41 6.15 -3.71
CA GLN A 144 13.78 5.97 -3.22
C GLN A 144 14.81 6.73 -4.06
N ALA A 145 14.73 6.63 -5.39
CA ALA A 145 15.69 7.27 -6.29
C ALA A 145 15.58 8.81 -6.33
N LYS A 146 14.43 9.36 -5.92
CA LYS A 146 14.14 10.80 -6.06
C LYS A 146 14.06 11.53 -4.73
N VAL A 147 14.05 10.83 -3.61
CA VAL A 147 14.06 11.47 -2.30
C VAL A 147 15.42 12.10 -2.05
N THR A 148 15.39 13.34 -1.56
CA THR A 148 16.54 14.12 -1.13
C THR A 148 16.20 14.80 0.19
N GLU A 149 17.23 15.26 0.92
CA GLU A 149 17.08 15.93 2.23
C GLU A 149 16.08 17.10 2.21
N ASN A 150 15.92 17.77 1.06
CA ASN A 150 15.03 18.94 0.90
C ASN A 150 13.64 18.60 0.34
N ASN A 151 13.28 17.33 0.17
CA ASN A 151 11.95 16.97 -0.33
C ASN A 151 10.91 16.98 0.79
N GLY A 152 9.81 17.72 0.58
CA GLY A 152 8.62 17.57 1.41
C GLY A 152 7.90 16.24 1.13
N LEU A 153 7.22 15.69 2.15
CA LEU A 153 6.42 14.46 2.07
C LEU A 153 5.48 14.42 0.86
N TYR A 154 4.82 15.56 0.58
CA TYR A 154 3.91 15.69 -0.55
C TYR A 154 4.58 15.31 -1.88
N ARG A 155 5.84 15.71 -2.08
CA ARG A 155 6.59 15.40 -3.31
C ARG A 155 6.81 13.89 -3.45
N ILE A 156 7.15 13.20 -2.37
CA ILE A 156 7.35 11.75 -2.38
C ILE A 156 6.06 11.00 -2.68
N ILE A 157 4.95 11.41 -2.06
CA ILE A 157 3.62 10.85 -2.34
C ILE A 157 3.23 11.07 -3.82
N VAL A 158 3.47 12.27 -4.36
CA VAL A 158 3.19 12.57 -5.77
C VAL A 158 4.06 11.73 -6.72
N ILE A 159 5.34 11.54 -6.41
CA ILE A 159 6.25 10.70 -7.20
C ILE A 159 5.74 9.26 -7.20
N TYR A 160 5.46 8.71 -6.02
CA TYR A 160 4.96 7.35 -5.86
C TYR A 160 3.67 7.17 -6.67
N ARG A 161 2.65 8.02 -6.44
CA ARG A 161 1.37 7.99 -7.15
C ARG A 161 1.52 8.12 -8.67
N SER A 162 2.34 9.06 -9.13
CA SER A 162 2.55 9.29 -10.58
C SER A 162 3.20 8.09 -11.24
N ARG A 163 4.17 7.46 -10.57
CA ARG A 163 4.81 6.24 -11.07
C ARG A 163 3.83 5.06 -11.05
N SER A 164 3.07 4.87 -9.98
CA SER A 164 2.04 3.82 -9.90
C SER A 164 1.05 3.93 -11.06
N ARG A 165 0.51 5.13 -11.34
CA ARG A 165 -0.43 5.35 -12.45
C ARG A 165 0.18 5.05 -13.81
N LYS A 166 1.43 5.49 -14.06
CA LYS A 166 2.12 5.23 -15.32
C LYS A 166 2.34 3.74 -15.56
N ILE A 167 2.67 2.98 -14.53
CA ILE A 167 2.87 1.54 -14.65
C ILE A 167 1.54 0.82 -14.81
N PHE A 168 0.55 1.14 -13.97
CA PHE A 168 -0.79 0.59 -14.09
C PHE A 168 -1.40 0.79 -15.48
N GLY A 169 -1.29 2.00 -16.03
CA GLY A 169 -1.79 2.33 -17.38
C GLY A 169 -1.22 1.44 -18.48
N LYS A 170 0.08 1.12 -18.43
CA LYS A 170 0.72 0.22 -19.40
C LYS A 170 0.13 -1.19 -19.38
N TYR A 171 -0.22 -1.69 -18.18
CA TYR A 171 -0.79 -3.02 -18.03
C TYR A 171 -2.28 -3.04 -18.36
N THR A 172 -3.04 -1.99 -18.06
CA THR A 172 -4.45 -1.91 -18.47
C THR A 172 -4.61 -1.74 -19.99
N GLU A 173 -3.73 -0.99 -20.65
CA GLU A 173 -3.72 -0.89 -22.12
C GLU A 173 -3.46 -2.25 -22.79
N SER A 174 -2.58 -3.08 -22.21
CA SER A 174 -2.32 -4.43 -22.71
C SER A 174 -3.50 -5.39 -22.56
N ILE A 175 -4.40 -5.13 -21.59
CA ILE A 175 -5.59 -5.94 -21.33
C ILE A 175 -6.72 -5.61 -22.33
N THR A 176 -6.84 -4.35 -22.74
CA THR A 176 -7.88 -3.91 -23.69
C THR A 176 -7.57 -4.19 -25.17
N CYS A 177 -6.36 -4.67 -25.48
CA CYS A 177 -5.90 -4.96 -26.84
C CYS A 177 -6.03 -6.45 -27.25
N THR A 178 -6.67 -7.27 -26.43
CA THR A 178 -7.00 -8.69 -26.69
C THR A 178 -8.50 -8.87 -26.66
#